data_AF-F7JS98-F1
#
_entry.id   AF-F7JS98-F1
#
_cell.length_a   1.000
_cell.length_b   1.000
_cell.length_c   1.000
_cell.angle_alpha   90.00
_cell.angle_beta   90.00
_cell.angle_gamma   90.00
#
_symmetry.space_group_name_H-M   'P 1'
#
loop_
_entity.id
_entity.type
_entity.pdbx_description
1 polymer ?
#
loop_
_entity_poly.entity_id
_entity_poly.type
_entity_poly.pdbx_seq_one_letter_code
_entity_poly.pdbx_strand_id
1 'polypeptide(L)'
;MMKNTAKRIYLILILILLYAPIITLVVLSFNNSKTRAKWGGFTGKWYISLFQNPDIMNALYTTLIIALLSALIATLIGTVASLGIQAMKPKMRTFMMGVTNIPMLNADIVTGISLMLLFVAFRFTLGFSTVLLAHITFNIPYVILSVMPKLKQTKKSTYEAALDLGASPIYAFFKVVLPDIMPGIISGFLLAFTMSLDDFVITHFTKGPGVDTLSTKIYSEVRKGIKPEMYALSTIMFMTVLVLLFLINFTPEQKKSSPSAASKRRRHQSISHIIFKRVVPAAMILVIAAGGFYYGSKNGVTGGDNQLIVYNWGEYLDPNVIPMFEKETGIQVVYEEYETNEIMYPKVQSGAIAYDVVCPSDYMIQRMIENDLLAKINFDHIPNIKYIGDTYLEQSRQFDPDNLYSVPYCWGTVGILYNKTMVDEPIDSWSVLWDEKYKDNILMQDSVRDAFAVALKYIGASLNSTDLNELEEAKQLLIDQKPLVQAYVIDQVRDKMIGNEAAIGVIYSGEAIYTQAENPNLEYVIPKEGSNLWIDSWVIPKKCTAQRKCRKNLSTSSAGLILPK
;
A
#
# COMPACT_ATOMS: atom_id res chain seq x y z
N MET A 1 29.14 -19.02 -32.41
CA MET A 1 27.87 -19.70 -32.06
C MET A 1 27.67 -19.81 -30.54
N MET A 2 28.65 -20.32 -29.78
CA MET A 2 28.57 -20.43 -28.30
C MET A 2 28.24 -19.12 -27.55
N LYS A 3 28.78 -17.97 -27.97
CA LYS A 3 28.44 -16.66 -27.36
C LYS A 3 26.96 -16.28 -27.50
N ASN A 4 26.31 -16.63 -28.62
CA ASN A 4 24.88 -16.35 -28.82
C ASN A 4 24.00 -17.34 -28.05
N THR A 5 24.43 -18.60 -27.94
CA THR A 5 23.74 -19.60 -27.12
C THR A 5 23.84 -19.26 -25.64
N ALA A 6 25.03 -18.92 -25.13
CA ALA A 6 25.23 -18.50 -23.74
C ALA A 6 24.46 -17.23 -23.41
N LYS A 7 24.44 -16.23 -24.30
CA LYS A 7 23.62 -15.02 -24.14
C LYS A 7 22.12 -15.34 -24.07
N ARG A 8 21.63 -16.26 -24.91
CA ARG A 8 20.22 -16.70 -24.87
C ARG A 8 19.90 -17.45 -23.58
N ILE A 9 20.77 -18.34 -23.14
CA ILE A 9 20.61 -19.08 -21.87
C ILE A 9 20.59 -18.09 -20.70
N TYR A 10 21.51 -17.14 -20.65
CA TYR A 10 21.55 -16.10 -19.63
C TYR A 10 20.26 -15.26 -19.60
N LEU A 11 19.77 -14.84 -20.77
CA LEU A 11 18.48 -14.13 -20.87
C LEU A 11 17.30 -15.00 -20.42
N ILE A 12 17.26 -16.28 -20.79
CA ILE A 12 16.21 -17.21 -20.35
C ILE A 12 16.25 -17.38 -18.84
N LEU A 13 17.43 -17.53 -18.23
CA LEU A 13 17.58 -17.62 -16.78
C LEU A 13 17.08 -16.36 -16.07
N ILE A 14 17.41 -15.17 -16.59
CA ILE A 14 16.87 -13.91 -16.05
C ILE A 14 15.35 -13.88 -16.19
N LEU A 15 14.79 -14.26 -17.34
CA LEU A 15 13.34 -14.28 -17.53
C LEU A 15 12.66 -15.28 -16.58
N ILE A 16 13.23 -16.47 -16.39
CA ILE A 16 12.71 -17.44 -15.41
C ILE A 16 12.76 -16.83 -14.02
N LEU A 17 13.88 -16.25 -13.62
CA LEU A 17 14.03 -15.64 -12.29
C LEU A 17 13.01 -14.52 -12.04
N LEU A 18 12.74 -13.68 -13.06
CA LEU A 18 11.79 -12.57 -12.94
C LEU A 18 10.32 -13.01 -12.98
N TYR A 19 9.97 -13.97 -13.85
CA TYR A 19 8.59 -14.37 -14.06
C TYR A 19 8.15 -15.59 -13.23
N ALA A 20 9.07 -16.40 -12.69
CA ALA A 20 8.71 -17.57 -11.89
C ALA A 20 7.87 -17.21 -10.65
N PRO A 21 8.20 -16.17 -9.85
CA PRO A 21 7.35 -15.76 -8.73
C PRO A 21 5.95 -15.32 -9.16
N ILE A 22 5.83 -14.68 -10.32
CA ILE A 22 4.53 -14.26 -10.85
C ILE A 22 3.71 -15.50 -11.25
N ILE A 23 4.35 -16.45 -11.94
CA ILE A 23 3.71 -17.71 -12.33
C ILE A 23 3.29 -18.51 -11.09
N THR A 24 4.06 -18.53 -10.01
CA THR A 24 3.64 -19.22 -8.78
C THR A 24 2.41 -18.57 -8.15
N LEU A 25 2.31 -17.24 -8.13
CA LEU A 25 1.08 -16.56 -7.70
C LEU A 25 -0.11 -16.91 -8.61
N VAL A 26 0.10 -16.99 -9.92
CA VAL A 26 -0.95 -17.42 -10.86
C VAL A 26 -1.40 -18.84 -10.56
N VAL A 27 -0.49 -19.77 -10.31
CA VAL A 27 -0.85 -21.16 -9.96
C VAL A 27 -1.57 -21.21 -8.62
N LEU A 28 -1.08 -20.48 -7.61
CA LEU A 28 -1.70 -20.40 -6.29
C LEU A 28 -3.08 -19.74 -6.31
N SER A 29 -3.37 -18.89 -7.30
CA SER A 29 -4.72 -18.32 -7.49
C SER A 29 -5.80 -19.37 -7.76
N PHE A 30 -5.39 -20.57 -8.17
CA PHE A 30 -6.28 -21.71 -8.37
C PHE A 30 -6.23 -22.74 -7.22
N ASN A 31 -5.44 -22.51 -6.16
CA ASN A 31 -5.31 -23.43 -5.05
C ASN A 31 -6.55 -23.38 -4.15
N ASN A 32 -7.26 -24.49 -3.98
CA ASN A 32 -8.41 -24.61 -3.09
C ASN A 32 -8.00 -24.79 -1.60
N SER A 33 -6.99 -24.07 -1.15
CA SER A 33 -6.54 -24.00 0.25
C SER A 33 -6.38 -22.53 0.64
N LYS A 34 -6.58 -22.22 1.92
CA LYS A 34 -6.24 -20.90 2.48
C LYS A 34 -4.74 -20.72 2.67
N THR A 35 -4.00 -21.82 2.75
CA THR A 35 -2.55 -21.83 2.96
C THR A 35 -1.80 -22.15 1.67
N ARG A 36 -0.59 -21.59 1.52
CA ARG A 36 0.35 -21.94 0.43
C ARG A 36 0.91 -23.35 0.55
N ALA A 37 1.01 -23.86 1.78
CA ALA A 37 1.73 -25.08 2.09
C ALA A 37 1.00 -26.36 1.64
N LYS A 38 -0.32 -26.29 1.47
CA LYS A 38 -1.14 -27.44 1.07
C LYS A 38 -1.87 -27.13 -0.23
N TRP A 39 -1.73 -28.02 -1.21
CA TRP A 39 -2.52 -27.95 -2.45
C TRP A 39 -3.89 -28.60 -2.21
N GLY A 40 -4.95 -27.79 -2.17
CA GLY A 40 -6.32 -28.24 -1.90
C GLY A 40 -7.11 -28.66 -3.14
N GLY A 41 -6.50 -28.64 -4.33
CA GLY A 41 -7.15 -28.87 -5.62
C GLY A 41 -7.37 -27.58 -6.43
N PHE A 42 -7.90 -27.70 -7.64
CA PHE A 42 -8.16 -26.56 -8.53
C PHE A 42 -9.50 -25.88 -8.21
N THR A 43 -9.52 -24.55 -8.11
CA THR A 43 -10.75 -23.77 -7.91
C THR A 43 -10.70 -22.38 -8.56
N GLY A 44 -11.85 -21.91 -9.03
CA GLY A 44 -12.05 -20.51 -9.47
C GLY A 44 -12.72 -19.63 -8.41
N LYS A 45 -13.03 -20.16 -7.22
CA LYS A 45 -13.85 -19.47 -6.21
C LYS A 45 -13.25 -18.14 -5.75
N TRP A 46 -11.94 -18.03 -5.72
CA TRP A 46 -11.23 -16.82 -5.28
C TRP A 46 -11.43 -15.65 -6.25
N TYR A 47 -11.58 -15.92 -7.54
CA TYR A 47 -11.95 -14.91 -8.53
C TYR A 47 -13.37 -14.38 -8.29
N ILE A 48 -14.31 -15.23 -7.87
CA ILE A 48 -15.66 -14.80 -7.52
C ILE A 48 -15.67 -14.01 -6.21
N SER A 49 -14.98 -14.53 -5.18
CA SER A 49 -14.79 -13.86 -3.88
C SER A 49 -14.18 -12.46 -4.05
N LEU A 50 -13.23 -12.32 -4.97
CA LEU A 50 -12.62 -11.04 -5.33
C LEU A 50 -13.64 -9.98 -5.78
N PHE A 51 -14.54 -10.34 -6.70
CA PHE A 51 -15.57 -9.41 -7.21
C PHE A 51 -16.70 -9.15 -6.20
N GLN A 52 -16.88 -10.05 -5.23
CA GLN A 52 -17.83 -9.86 -4.13
C GLN A 52 -17.27 -8.99 -3.01
N ASN A 53 -15.95 -8.82 -2.94
CA ASN A 53 -15.31 -8.00 -1.93
C ASN A 53 -15.45 -6.50 -2.26
N PRO A 54 -16.26 -5.74 -1.51
CA PRO A 54 -16.49 -4.33 -1.81
C PRO A 54 -15.22 -3.49 -1.66
N ASP A 55 -14.31 -3.83 -0.75
CA ASP A 55 -13.09 -3.06 -0.52
C ASP A 55 -12.13 -3.19 -1.70
N ILE A 56 -11.97 -4.41 -2.23
CA ILE A 56 -11.13 -4.64 -3.39
C ILE A 56 -11.72 -3.98 -4.64
N MET A 57 -13.04 -4.03 -4.81
CA MET A 57 -13.72 -3.32 -5.91
C MET A 57 -13.61 -1.81 -5.79
N ASN A 58 -13.77 -1.26 -4.59
CA ASN A 58 -13.56 0.15 -4.32
C ASN A 58 -12.13 0.58 -4.64
N ALA A 59 -11.14 -0.24 -4.27
CA ALA A 59 -9.73 0.00 -4.59
C ALA A 59 -9.45 -0.06 -6.10
N LEU A 60 -10.04 -1.03 -6.81
CA LEU A 60 -9.98 -1.13 -8.28
C LEU A 60 -10.54 0.12 -8.96
N TYR A 61 -11.75 0.55 -8.58
CA TYR A 61 -12.36 1.76 -9.15
C TYR A 61 -11.51 2.99 -8.88
N THR A 62 -11.02 3.15 -7.65
CA THR A 62 -10.16 4.26 -7.25
C THR A 62 -8.88 4.30 -8.07
N THR A 63 -8.18 3.17 -8.22
CA THR A 63 -6.98 3.06 -9.06
C THR A 63 -7.26 3.46 -10.50
N LEU A 64 -8.32 2.91 -11.12
CA LEU A 64 -8.63 3.19 -12.53
C LEU A 64 -8.99 4.67 -12.75
N ILE A 65 -9.76 5.26 -11.84
CA ILE A 65 -10.17 6.67 -11.93
C ILE A 65 -8.96 7.58 -11.74
N ILE A 66 -8.14 7.36 -10.71
CA ILE A 66 -6.93 8.15 -10.46
C ILE A 66 -5.98 8.03 -11.64
N ALA A 67 -5.70 6.82 -12.12
CA ALA A 67 -4.81 6.59 -13.24
C ALA A 67 -5.29 7.28 -14.52
N LEU A 68 -6.59 7.20 -14.81
CA LEU A 68 -7.17 7.83 -16.00
C LEU A 68 -7.17 9.35 -15.90
N LEU A 69 -7.64 9.92 -14.79
CA LEU A 69 -7.71 11.37 -14.60
C LEU A 69 -6.31 11.99 -14.54
N SER A 70 -5.38 11.38 -13.80
CA SER A 70 -4.02 11.87 -13.71
C SER A 70 -3.34 11.83 -15.07
N ALA A 71 -3.50 10.74 -15.84
CA ALA A 71 -2.91 10.62 -17.17
C ALA A 71 -3.51 11.63 -18.14
N LEU A 72 -4.83 11.86 -18.11
CA LEU A 72 -5.49 12.85 -18.97
C LEU A 72 -5.00 14.27 -18.68
N ILE A 73 -5.01 14.66 -17.40
CA ILE A 73 -4.63 16.01 -16.98
C ILE A 73 -3.13 16.22 -17.19
N ALA A 74 -2.29 15.25 -16.82
CA ALA A 74 -0.85 15.31 -17.07
C ALA A 74 -0.53 15.33 -18.56
N THR A 75 -1.27 14.62 -19.42
CA THR A 75 -1.07 14.66 -20.87
C THR A 75 -1.36 16.05 -21.44
N LEU A 76 -2.45 16.68 -21.00
CA LEU A 76 -2.79 18.04 -21.40
C LEU A 76 -1.71 19.02 -20.95
N ILE A 77 -1.36 19.02 -19.65
CA ILE A 77 -0.37 19.93 -19.06
C ILE A 77 1.02 19.69 -19.68
N GLY A 78 1.45 18.43 -19.78
CA GLY A 78 2.76 18.05 -20.31
C GLY A 78 2.90 18.35 -21.81
N THR A 79 1.83 18.24 -22.59
CA THR A 79 1.85 18.64 -24.02
C THR A 79 2.01 20.15 -24.15
N VAL A 80 1.23 20.93 -23.39
CA VAL A 80 1.34 22.40 -23.36
C VAL A 80 2.72 22.82 -22.86
N ALA A 81 3.22 22.19 -21.80
CA ALA A 81 4.57 22.43 -21.29
C ALA A 81 5.64 22.10 -22.33
N SER A 82 5.49 21.02 -23.10
CA SER A 82 6.43 20.65 -24.16
C SER A 82 6.50 21.71 -25.27
N LEU A 83 5.35 22.23 -25.69
CA LEU A 83 5.26 23.34 -26.66
C LEU A 83 5.94 24.61 -26.10
N GLY A 84 5.66 24.96 -24.84
CA GLY A 84 6.27 26.11 -24.17
C GLY A 84 7.79 25.99 -24.05
N ILE A 85 8.28 24.84 -23.56
CA ILE A 85 9.70 24.53 -23.40
C ILE A 85 10.43 24.54 -24.76
N GLN A 86 9.78 24.08 -25.84
CA GLN A 86 10.36 24.17 -27.18
C GLN A 86 10.48 25.63 -27.66
N ALA A 87 9.51 26.48 -27.34
CA ALA A 87 9.55 27.90 -27.70
C ALA A 87 10.60 28.72 -26.91
N MET A 88 11.11 28.19 -25.78
CA MET A 88 12.11 28.88 -24.95
C MET A 88 13.51 28.94 -25.57
N LYS A 89 14.28 29.97 -25.17
CA LYS A 89 15.72 30.09 -25.44
C LYS A 89 16.49 28.88 -24.85
N PRO A 90 17.64 28.48 -25.43
CA PRO A 90 18.36 27.28 -25.00
C PRO A 90 18.65 27.18 -23.50
N LYS A 91 19.10 28.29 -22.87
CA LYS A 91 19.39 28.31 -21.42
C LYS A 91 18.14 28.07 -20.55
N MET A 92 17.03 28.74 -20.87
CA MET A 92 15.76 28.54 -20.13
C MET A 92 15.14 27.18 -20.40
N ARG A 93 15.28 26.66 -21.62
CA ARG A 93 14.89 25.30 -21.93
C ARG A 93 15.61 24.29 -21.04
N THR A 94 16.93 24.39 -20.90
CA THR A 94 17.71 23.49 -20.03
C THR A 94 17.29 23.61 -18.57
N PHE A 95 17.11 24.83 -18.07
CA PHE A 95 16.65 25.06 -16.70
C PHE A 95 15.27 24.45 -16.45
N MET A 96 14.29 24.73 -17.32
CA MET A 96 12.92 24.24 -17.19
C MET A 96 12.85 22.71 -17.30
N MET A 97 13.61 22.11 -18.21
CA MET A 97 13.73 20.64 -18.29
C MET A 97 14.33 20.06 -17.01
N GLY A 98 15.31 20.72 -16.40
CA GLY A 98 15.88 20.33 -15.11
C GLY A 98 14.83 20.31 -14.00
N VAL A 99 14.11 21.42 -13.83
CA VAL A 99 13.02 21.53 -12.83
C VAL A 99 11.94 20.48 -13.05
N THR A 100 11.51 20.30 -14.31
CA THR A 100 10.43 19.37 -14.62
C THR A 100 10.84 17.92 -14.38
N ASN A 101 12.12 17.58 -14.51
CA ASN A 101 12.59 16.21 -14.30
C ASN A 101 12.89 15.87 -12.83
N ILE A 102 12.81 16.83 -11.89
CA ILE A 102 13.09 16.58 -10.46
C ILE A 102 12.30 15.38 -9.91
N PRO A 103 10.97 15.27 -10.12
CA PRO A 103 10.21 14.13 -9.59
C PRO A 103 10.67 12.77 -10.13
N MET A 104 11.22 12.73 -11.34
CA MET A 104 11.70 11.51 -11.99
C MET A 104 13.14 11.14 -11.57
N LEU A 105 13.92 12.11 -11.06
CA LEU A 105 15.30 11.90 -10.63
C LEU A 105 15.41 11.49 -9.16
N ASN A 106 14.44 11.90 -8.34
CA ASN A 106 14.39 11.55 -6.93
C ASN A 106 13.84 10.12 -6.75
N ALA A 107 14.16 9.50 -5.61
CA ALA A 107 13.48 8.30 -5.19
C ALA A 107 11.99 8.60 -4.90
N ASP A 108 11.09 7.68 -5.27
CA ASP A 108 9.64 7.87 -5.14
C ASP A 108 9.23 8.21 -3.69
N ILE A 109 9.92 7.64 -2.71
CA ILE A 109 9.67 7.89 -1.28
C ILE A 109 9.93 9.34 -0.89
N VAL A 110 10.98 9.96 -1.46
CA VAL A 110 11.31 11.36 -1.21
C VAL A 110 10.21 12.25 -1.78
N THR A 111 9.75 11.95 -3.00
CA THR A 111 8.65 12.67 -3.65
C THR A 111 7.34 12.53 -2.87
N GLY A 112 6.98 11.32 -2.43
CA GLY A 112 5.77 11.04 -1.65
C GLY A 112 5.72 11.80 -0.32
N ILE A 113 6.78 11.70 0.49
CA ILE A 113 6.88 12.41 1.78
C ILE A 113 6.88 13.93 1.57
N SER A 114 7.61 14.43 0.57
CA SER A 114 7.67 15.87 0.29
C SER A 114 6.30 16.43 -0.09
N LEU A 115 5.54 15.72 -0.92
CA LEU A 115 4.19 16.12 -1.31
C LEU A 115 3.21 16.03 -0.13
N MET A 116 3.31 14.99 0.70
CA MET A 116 2.52 14.89 1.93
C MET A 116 2.75 16.11 2.84
N LEU A 117 4.01 16.44 3.13
CA LEU A 117 4.37 17.60 3.95
C LEU A 117 3.89 18.91 3.32
N LEU A 118 3.96 19.03 1.99
CA LEU A 118 3.43 20.18 1.26
C LEU A 118 1.92 20.33 1.44
N PHE A 119 1.16 19.26 1.25
CA PHE A 119 -0.29 19.27 1.42
C PHE A 119 -0.68 19.64 2.86
N VAL A 120 0.02 19.09 3.85
CA VAL A 120 -0.17 19.43 5.26
C VAL A 120 0.15 20.91 5.54
N ALA A 121 1.25 21.43 4.98
CA ALA A 121 1.65 22.83 5.14
C ALA A 121 0.59 23.79 4.58
N PHE A 122 -0.04 23.43 3.46
CA PHE A 122 -1.14 24.18 2.85
C PHE A 122 -2.52 23.83 3.42
N ARG A 123 -2.59 23.03 4.50
CA ARG A 123 -3.85 22.63 5.16
C ARG A 123 -4.83 21.85 4.26
N PHE A 124 -4.31 21.13 3.27
CA PHE A 124 -5.10 20.13 2.55
C PHE A 124 -5.37 18.92 3.45
N THR A 125 -6.59 18.43 3.42
CA THR A 125 -6.94 17.11 3.97
C THR A 125 -6.47 16.04 2.99
N LEU A 126 -5.72 15.05 3.47
CA LEU A 126 -5.32 13.93 2.62
C LEU A 126 -6.55 13.13 2.20
N GLY A 127 -6.57 12.69 0.94
CA GLY A 127 -7.70 11.98 0.33
C GLY A 127 -7.52 11.84 -1.16
N PHE A 128 -8.63 11.64 -1.88
CA PHE A 128 -8.61 11.43 -3.32
C PHE A 128 -7.95 12.58 -4.10
N SER A 129 -8.20 13.83 -3.69
CA SER A 129 -7.66 15.02 -4.36
C SER A 129 -6.14 15.14 -4.22
N THR A 130 -5.58 14.82 -3.06
CA THR A 130 -4.13 14.90 -2.83
C THR A 130 -3.40 13.80 -3.59
N VAL A 131 -3.97 12.59 -3.66
CA VAL A 131 -3.45 11.52 -4.52
C VAL A 131 -3.51 11.94 -5.99
N LEU A 132 -4.66 12.45 -6.47
CA LEU A 132 -4.80 12.89 -7.86
C LEU A 132 -3.79 13.99 -8.22
N LEU A 133 -3.59 15.00 -7.36
CA LEU A 133 -2.61 16.07 -7.57
C LEU A 133 -1.17 15.56 -7.57
N ALA A 134 -0.85 14.65 -6.66
CA ALA A 134 0.45 14.00 -6.62
C ALA A 134 0.71 13.22 -7.92
N HIS A 135 -0.28 12.46 -8.37
CA HIS A 135 -0.20 11.68 -9.60
C HIS A 135 -0.07 12.55 -10.84
N ILE A 136 -0.79 13.68 -10.92
CA ILE A 136 -0.60 14.64 -12.01
C ILE A 136 0.84 15.16 -12.01
N THR A 137 1.37 15.53 -10.84
CA THR A 137 2.69 16.13 -10.69
C THR A 137 3.81 15.20 -11.16
N PHE A 138 3.82 13.94 -10.75
CA PHE A 138 4.87 13.00 -11.16
C PHE A 138 4.67 12.46 -12.59
N ASN A 139 3.46 12.53 -13.16
CA ASN A 139 3.19 12.07 -14.54
C ASN A 139 3.57 13.08 -15.63
N ILE A 140 3.52 14.38 -15.35
CA ILE A 140 3.89 15.45 -16.31
C ILE A 140 5.27 15.23 -16.97
N PRO A 141 6.34 14.86 -16.25
CA PRO A 141 7.66 14.64 -16.83
C PRO A 141 7.68 13.48 -17.84
N TYR A 142 6.96 12.39 -17.57
CA TYR A 142 6.85 11.25 -18.49
C TYR A 142 6.14 11.63 -19.80
N VAL A 143 5.09 12.46 -19.72
CA VAL A 143 4.43 13.02 -20.90
C VAL A 143 5.41 13.87 -21.71
N ILE A 144 6.15 14.77 -21.04
CA ILE A 144 7.13 15.64 -21.71
C ILE A 144 8.20 14.81 -22.40
N LEU A 145 8.70 13.75 -21.76
CA LEU A 145 9.69 12.85 -22.36
C LEU A 145 9.18 12.11 -23.60
N SER A 146 7.87 11.91 -23.72
CA SER A 146 7.26 11.29 -24.90
C SER A 146 6.91 12.29 -26.01
N VAL A 147 6.37 13.47 -25.66
CA VAL A 147 5.94 14.50 -26.62
C VAL A 147 7.14 15.27 -27.19
N MET A 148 8.12 15.62 -26.37
CA MET A 148 9.26 16.47 -26.76
C MET A 148 10.09 15.89 -27.93
N PRO A 149 10.43 14.59 -27.98
CA PRO A 149 11.13 14.02 -29.14
C PRO A 149 10.33 14.11 -30.43
N LYS A 150 9.00 13.93 -30.39
CA LYS A 150 8.13 14.05 -31.58
C LYS A 150 8.04 15.49 -32.05
N LEU A 151 7.91 16.42 -31.13
CA LEU A 151 7.88 17.84 -31.42
C LEU A 151 9.20 18.34 -32.05
N LYS A 152 10.34 17.75 -31.69
CA LYS A 152 11.64 18.01 -32.35
C LYS A 152 11.77 17.37 -33.74
N GLN A 153 11.01 16.30 -34.02
CA GLN A 153 11.00 15.63 -35.33
C GLN A 153 10.08 16.32 -36.34
N THR A 154 9.11 17.12 -35.88
CA THR A 154 8.21 17.89 -36.74
C THR A 154 8.99 18.90 -37.59
N LYS A 155 8.73 18.90 -38.90
CA LYS A 155 9.38 19.84 -39.82
C LYS A 155 8.73 21.21 -39.69
N LYS A 156 9.48 22.22 -39.29
CA LYS A 156 8.97 23.60 -39.19
C LYS A 156 8.36 24.12 -40.50
N SER A 157 8.90 23.67 -41.64
CA SER A 157 8.43 24.07 -42.97
C SER A 157 6.98 23.67 -43.29
N THR A 158 6.44 22.60 -42.68
CA THR A 158 5.04 22.22 -42.92
C THR A 158 4.05 23.17 -42.23
N TYR A 159 4.45 23.72 -41.09
CA TYR A 159 3.69 24.76 -40.40
C TYR A 159 3.76 26.10 -41.15
N GLU A 160 4.96 26.50 -41.60
CA GLU A 160 5.15 27.73 -42.39
C GLU A 160 4.36 27.68 -43.71
N ALA A 161 4.40 26.56 -44.43
CA ALA A 161 3.61 26.37 -45.65
C ALA A 161 2.09 26.46 -45.44
N ALA A 162 1.58 26.05 -44.26
CA ALA A 162 0.16 26.19 -43.95
C ALA A 162 -0.23 27.67 -43.79
N LEU A 163 0.62 28.46 -43.13
CA LEU A 163 0.40 29.91 -42.97
C LEU A 163 0.46 30.62 -44.33
N ASP A 164 1.39 30.25 -45.22
CA ASP A 164 1.52 30.81 -46.57
C ASP A 164 0.26 30.55 -47.43
N LEU A 165 -0.43 29.43 -47.21
CA LEU A 165 -1.70 29.10 -47.84
C LEU A 165 -2.92 29.82 -47.21
N GLY A 166 -2.69 30.75 -46.28
CA GLY A 166 -3.72 31.56 -45.63
C GLY A 166 -4.35 30.92 -44.39
N ALA A 167 -3.79 29.83 -43.85
CA ALA A 167 -4.27 29.27 -42.59
C ALA A 167 -3.98 30.21 -41.42
N SER A 168 -4.94 30.38 -40.50
CA SER A 168 -4.67 31.03 -39.22
C SER A 168 -3.74 30.17 -38.35
N PRO A 169 -2.92 30.74 -37.44
CA PRO A 169 -2.03 29.98 -36.57
C PRO A 169 -2.73 28.88 -35.77
N ILE A 170 -3.94 29.15 -35.28
CA ILE A 170 -4.76 28.18 -34.55
C ILE A 170 -5.17 27.04 -35.47
N TYR A 171 -5.64 27.35 -36.69
CA TYR A 171 -6.00 26.32 -37.66
C TYR A 171 -4.80 25.47 -38.07
N ALA A 172 -3.66 26.11 -38.37
CA ALA A 172 -2.41 25.42 -38.71
C ALA A 172 -1.92 24.52 -37.56
N PHE A 173 -2.05 24.96 -36.31
CA PHE A 173 -1.73 24.13 -35.15
C PHE A 173 -2.59 22.87 -35.09
N PHE A 174 -3.92 23.01 -35.08
CA PHE A 174 -4.82 21.86 -34.97
C PHE A 174 -4.79 20.94 -36.19
N LYS A 175 -4.48 21.47 -37.37
CA LYS A 175 -4.50 20.70 -38.63
C LYS A 175 -3.17 20.08 -39.00
N VAL A 176 -2.04 20.67 -38.60
CA VAL A 176 -0.69 20.24 -38.99
C VAL A 176 0.12 19.78 -37.79
N VAL A 177 0.33 20.67 -36.81
CA VAL A 177 1.23 20.40 -35.69
C VAL A 177 0.67 19.31 -34.76
N LEU A 178 -0.61 19.44 -34.36
CA LEU A 178 -1.24 18.52 -33.41
C LEU A 178 -1.30 17.07 -33.95
N PRO A 179 -1.70 16.81 -35.21
CA PRO A 179 -1.63 15.46 -35.79
C PRO A 179 -0.22 14.89 -35.86
N ASP A 180 0.79 15.73 -36.14
CA ASP A 180 2.19 15.30 -36.23
C ASP A 180 2.75 14.86 -34.86
N ILE A 181 2.38 15.55 -33.77
CA ILE A 181 2.81 15.20 -32.42
C ILE A 181 1.88 14.19 -31.72
N MET A 182 0.71 13.89 -32.31
CA MET A 182 -0.29 12.98 -31.75
C MET A 182 0.26 11.61 -31.31
N PRO A 183 1.18 10.95 -32.06
CA PRO A 183 1.78 9.70 -31.60
C PRO A 183 2.56 9.85 -30.29
N GLY A 184 3.20 11.01 -30.07
CA GLY A 184 3.89 11.33 -28.83
C GLY A 184 2.92 11.64 -27.69
N ILE A 185 1.81 12.32 -27.97
CA ILE A 185 0.74 12.57 -26.98
C ILE A 185 0.12 11.25 -26.51
N ILE A 186 -0.22 10.35 -27.43
CA ILE A 186 -0.80 9.04 -27.11
C ILE A 186 0.20 8.19 -26.31
N SER A 187 1.48 8.18 -26.72
CA SER A 187 2.52 7.46 -25.98
C SER A 187 2.73 8.06 -24.57
N GLY A 188 2.72 9.39 -24.44
CA GLY A 188 2.81 10.08 -23.16
C GLY A 188 1.64 9.76 -22.24
N PHE A 189 0.42 9.75 -22.78
CA PHE A 189 -0.78 9.33 -22.05
C PHE A 189 -0.69 7.89 -21.54
N LEU A 190 -0.31 6.95 -22.40
CA LEU A 190 -0.20 5.53 -22.03
C LEU A 190 0.91 5.30 -21.00
N LEU A 191 2.04 6.00 -21.11
CA LEU A 191 3.10 5.97 -20.11
C LEU A 191 2.61 6.52 -18.77
N ALA A 192 2.01 7.72 -18.76
CA ALA A 192 1.46 8.31 -17.54
C ALA A 192 0.38 7.44 -16.88
N PHE A 193 -0.51 6.85 -17.68
CA PHE A 193 -1.53 5.92 -17.18
C PHE A 193 -0.89 4.68 -16.54
N THR A 194 0.12 4.09 -17.19
CA THR A 194 0.82 2.90 -16.70
C THR A 194 1.57 3.19 -15.40
N MET A 195 2.30 4.31 -15.33
CA MET A 195 3.02 4.71 -14.12
C MET A 195 2.07 5.03 -12.96
N SER A 196 0.91 5.62 -13.24
CA SER A 196 -0.10 5.93 -12.23
C SER A 196 -0.82 4.69 -11.67
N LEU A 197 -1.01 3.65 -12.50
CA LEU A 197 -1.72 2.43 -12.13
C LEU A 197 -0.93 1.59 -11.10
N ASP A 198 0.40 1.57 -11.22
CA ASP A 198 1.32 0.77 -10.40
C ASP A 198 1.93 1.56 -9.22
N ASP A 199 1.67 2.86 -9.10
CA ASP A 199 2.26 3.63 -8.01
C ASP A 199 1.71 3.17 -6.64
N PHE A 200 2.61 2.74 -5.77
CA PHE A 200 2.34 2.47 -4.37
C PHE A 200 2.84 3.61 -3.47
N VAL A 201 4.07 4.05 -3.70
CA VAL A 201 4.82 4.85 -2.72
C VAL A 201 4.22 6.25 -2.59
N ILE A 202 4.00 6.95 -3.70
CA ILE A 202 3.46 8.31 -3.67
C ILE A 202 2.02 8.26 -3.14
N THR A 203 1.23 7.28 -3.60
CA THR A 203 -0.13 7.04 -3.13
C THR A 203 -0.17 6.81 -1.62
N HIS A 204 0.69 5.96 -1.07
CA HIS A 204 0.69 5.61 0.35
C HIS A 204 0.84 6.83 1.27
N PHE A 205 1.71 7.77 0.89
CA PHE A 205 1.95 8.99 1.67
C PHE A 205 0.93 10.10 1.39
N THR A 206 0.25 10.07 0.25
CA THR A 206 -0.67 11.16 -0.15
C THR A 206 -2.15 10.78 -0.04
N LYS A 207 -2.47 9.51 0.23
CA LYS A 207 -3.84 9.05 0.48
C LYS A 207 -4.36 9.45 1.85
N GLY A 208 -5.67 9.61 1.93
CA GLY A 208 -6.41 9.77 3.18
C GLY A 208 -7.16 8.49 3.55
N PRO A 209 -7.87 8.49 4.69
CA PRO A 209 -8.68 7.36 5.13
C PRO A 209 -9.75 6.99 4.11
N GLY A 210 -9.94 5.69 3.89
CA GLY A 210 -10.93 5.16 2.96
C GLY A 210 -10.62 5.40 1.48
N VAL A 211 -9.44 5.94 1.15
CA VAL A 211 -8.96 6.11 -0.23
C VAL A 211 -7.85 5.10 -0.49
N ASP A 212 -8.25 3.84 -0.72
CA ASP A 212 -7.32 2.79 -1.09
C ASP A 212 -7.24 2.63 -2.61
N THR A 213 -6.03 2.38 -3.09
CA THR A 213 -5.74 1.90 -4.44
C THR A 213 -5.44 0.41 -4.39
N LEU A 214 -5.49 -0.28 -5.52
CA LEU A 214 -5.07 -1.66 -5.61
C LEU A 214 -3.65 -1.88 -5.09
N SER A 215 -2.70 -1.00 -5.43
CA SER A 215 -1.32 -1.08 -4.98
C SER A 215 -1.21 -1.01 -3.46
N THR A 216 -1.87 -0.04 -2.83
CA THR A 216 -1.87 0.12 -1.36
C THR A 216 -2.64 -0.99 -0.65
N LYS A 217 -3.76 -1.45 -1.22
CA LYS A 217 -4.51 -2.59 -0.69
C LYS A 217 -3.70 -3.88 -0.76
N ILE A 218 -3.08 -4.17 -1.91
CA ILE A 218 -2.21 -5.34 -2.07
C ILE A 218 -1.08 -5.34 -1.07
N TYR A 219 -0.38 -4.22 -0.91
CA TYR A 219 0.71 -4.11 0.06
C TYR A 219 0.23 -4.44 1.48
N SER A 220 -0.88 -3.82 1.90
CA SER A 220 -1.43 -4.01 3.25
C SER A 220 -1.98 -5.41 3.50
N GLU A 221 -2.41 -6.12 2.46
CA GLU A 221 -2.95 -7.48 2.59
C GLU A 221 -1.86 -8.55 2.49
N VAL A 222 -0.78 -8.31 1.72
CA VAL A 222 0.36 -9.24 1.63
C VAL A 222 1.09 -9.37 2.97
N ARG A 223 1.07 -8.31 3.79
CA ARG A 223 1.75 -8.28 5.08
C ARG A 223 0.95 -8.89 6.23
N LYS A 224 -0.39 -8.86 6.20
CA LYS A 224 -1.31 -9.49 7.18
C LYS A 224 -1.39 -11.03 7.10
N GLY A 225 -0.49 -11.65 6.33
CA GLY A 225 -0.60 -13.05 5.93
C GLY A 225 -1.53 -13.25 4.73
N ILE A 226 -1.69 -14.49 4.27
CA ILE A 226 -2.19 -14.73 2.91
C ILE A 226 -3.67 -14.99 2.83
N LYS A 227 -4.36 -14.10 2.10
CA LYS A 227 -5.70 -14.33 1.56
C LYS A 227 -5.60 -14.81 0.11
N PRO A 228 -6.09 -16.00 -0.25
CA PRO A 228 -5.99 -16.53 -1.61
C PRO A 228 -6.59 -15.64 -2.70
N GLU A 229 -7.55 -14.78 -2.36
CA GLU A 229 -8.12 -13.75 -3.24
C GLU A 229 -7.04 -12.80 -3.79
N MET A 230 -5.98 -12.56 -3.03
CA MET A 230 -4.88 -11.69 -3.44
C MET A 230 -4.07 -12.27 -4.59
N TYR A 231 -4.01 -13.60 -4.71
CA TYR A 231 -3.39 -14.27 -5.85
C TYR A 231 -4.20 -14.09 -7.12
N ALA A 232 -5.53 -14.17 -7.02
CA ALA A 232 -6.44 -13.88 -8.14
C ALA A 232 -6.31 -12.41 -8.56
N LEU A 233 -6.25 -11.47 -7.60
CA LEU A 233 -6.05 -10.05 -7.89
C LEU A 233 -4.72 -9.78 -8.60
N SER A 234 -3.62 -10.30 -8.05
CA SER A 234 -2.27 -10.13 -8.61
C SER A 234 -2.18 -10.70 -10.03
N THR A 235 -2.85 -11.83 -10.28
CA THR A 235 -2.98 -12.43 -11.61
C THR A 235 -3.70 -11.51 -12.59
N ILE A 236 -4.85 -10.94 -12.19
CA ILE A 236 -5.62 -10.02 -13.03
C ILE A 236 -4.81 -8.75 -13.33
N MET A 237 -4.15 -8.18 -12.34
CA MET A 237 -3.32 -6.98 -12.52
C MET A 237 -2.16 -7.24 -13.47
N PHE A 238 -1.41 -8.32 -13.26
CA PHE A 238 -0.30 -8.69 -14.13
C PHE A 238 -0.77 -8.90 -15.58
N MET A 239 -1.87 -9.63 -15.78
CA MET A 239 -2.44 -9.85 -17.12
C MET A 239 -2.90 -8.54 -17.76
N THR A 240 -3.47 -7.61 -16.98
CA THR A 240 -3.90 -6.31 -17.47
C THR A 240 -2.72 -5.45 -17.92
N VAL A 241 -1.66 -5.37 -17.10
CA VAL A 241 -0.43 -4.64 -17.44
C VAL A 241 0.25 -5.27 -18.66
N LEU A 242 0.32 -6.60 -18.74
CA LEU A 242 0.89 -7.31 -19.88
C LEU A 242 0.11 -7.00 -21.17
N VAL A 243 -1.22 -7.02 -21.12
CA VAL A 243 -2.09 -6.66 -22.26
C VAL A 243 -1.87 -5.20 -22.67
N LEU A 244 -1.80 -4.27 -21.71
CA LEU A 244 -1.54 -2.85 -22.01
C LEU A 244 -0.16 -2.66 -22.65
N LEU A 245 0.89 -3.29 -22.12
CA LEU A 245 2.24 -3.25 -22.71
C LEU A 245 2.26 -3.85 -24.11
N PHE A 246 1.51 -4.93 -24.35
CA PHE A 246 1.39 -5.53 -25.68
C PHE A 246 0.69 -4.56 -26.64
N LEU A 247 -0.41 -3.93 -26.22
CA LEU A 247 -1.12 -2.92 -27.02
C LEU A 247 -0.24 -1.69 -27.33
N ILE A 248 0.55 -1.22 -26.36
CA ILE A 248 1.50 -0.12 -26.55
C ILE A 248 2.54 -0.50 -27.61
N ASN A 249 3.18 -1.67 -27.46
CA ASN A 249 4.25 -2.12 -28.36
C ASN A 249 3.75 -2.53 -29.76
N PHE A 250 2.48 -2.93 -29.91
CA PHE A 250 1.89 -3.24 -31.21
C PHE A 250 1.40 -2.01 -31.98
N THR A 251 1.50 -0.80 -31.42
CA THR A 251 1.22 0.42 -32.20
C THR A 251 2.28 0.52 -33.30
N PRO A 252 1.92 0.33 -34.59
CA PRO A 252 2.93 0.13 -35.62
C PRO A 252 3.79 1.38 -35.76
N GLU A 253 5.10 1.22 -35.60
CA GLU A 253 6.05 2.17 -36.15
C GLU A 253 5.65 2.41 -37.61
N GLN A 254 5.39 3.67 -37.97
CA GLN A 254 5.14 4.05 -39.36
C GLN A 254 6.41 3.85 -40.19
N LYS A 255 6.76 2.60 -40.50
CA LYS A 255 7.68 2.30 -41.58
C LYS A 255 6.99 2.71 -42.88
N LYS A 256 7.55 3.74 -43.52
CA LYS A 256 7.26 4.13 -44.90
C LYS A 256 7.30 2.87 -45.76
N SER A 257 6.19 2.48 -46.37
CA SER A 257 6.17 1.35 -47.31
C SER A 257 5.37 1.64 -48.58
N SER A 258 5.85 1.00 -49.63
CA SER A 258 5.56 1.08 -51.07
C SER A 258 4.12 0.74 -51.48
N PRO A 259 3.72 1.06 -52.74
CA PRO A 259 2.33 1.25 -53.14
C PRO A 259 1.43 -0.01 -53.21
N SER A 260 1.97 -1.23 -53.22
CA SER A 260 1.16 -2.43 -53.52
C SER A 260 0.38 -3.02 -52.33
N ALA A 261 0.62 -2.56 -51.10
CA ALA A 261 -0.06 -3.07 -49.89
C ALA A 261 -1.41 -2.36 -49.58
N ALA A 262 -1.84 -1.40 -50.40
CA ALA A 262 -2.94 -0.48 -50.08
C ALA A 262 -4.34 -1.13 -49.92
N SER A 263 -4.61 -2.26 -50.60
CA SER A 263 -5.95 -2.87 -50.61
C SER A 263 -6.27 -3.67 -49.33
N LYS A 264 -5.36 -4.53 -48.85
CA LYS A 264 -5.54 -5.28 -47.59
C LYS A 264 -5.42 -4.39 -46.34
N ARG A 265 -4.67 -3.28 -46.41
CA ARG A 265 -4.47 -2.33 -45.30
C ARG A 265 -5.73 -1.53 -44.95
N ARG A 266 -6.62 -1.30 -45.91
CA ARG A 266 -7.84 -0.48 -45.75
C ARG A 266 -8.87 -1.10 -44.78
N ARG A 267 -8.98 -2.43 -44.74
CA ARG A 267 -9.92 -3.15 -43.86
C ARG A 267 -9.41 -3.24 -42.41
N HIS A 268 -8.11 -3.46 -42.21
CA HIS A 268 -7.50 -3.52 -40.87
C HIS A 268 -7.27 -2.13 -40.25
N GLN A 269 -6.98 -1.11 -41.07
CA GLN A 269 -6.97 0.29 -40.63
C GLN A 269 -8.36 0.76 -40.22
N SER A 270 -9.43 0.34 -40.89
CA SER A 270 -10.81 0.70 -40.52
C SER A 270 -11.18 0.25 -39.09
N ILE A 271 -10.87 -1.01 -38.73
CA ILE A 271 -11.17 -1.55 -37.40
C ILE A 271 -10.32 -0.88 -36.31
N SER A 272 -9.01 -0.71 -36.54
CA SER A 272 -8.12 0.02 -35.63
C SER A 272 -8.53 1.49 -35.48
N HIS A 273 -8.94 2.16 -36.57
CA HIS A 273 -9.48 3.52 -36.51
C HIS A 273 -10.77 3.59 -35.70
N ILE A 274 -11.71 2.65 -35.86
CA ILE A 274 -12.98 2.64 -35.13
C ILE A 274 -12.73 2.43 -33.63
N ILE A 275 -11.84 1.50 -33.27
CA ILE A 275 -11.49 1.26 -31.87
C ILE A 275 -10.87 2.52 -31.24
N PHE A 276 -9.88 3.14 -31.91
CA PHE A 276 -9.18 4.31 -31.37
C PHE A 276 -10.00 5.62 -31.41
N LYS A 277 -10.88 5.82 -32.40
CA LYS A 277 -11.71 7.05 -32.52
C LYS A 277 -13.04 6.99 -31.79
N ARG A 278 -13.62 5.80 -31.58
CA ARG A 278 -14.98 5.68 -31.04
C ARG A 278 -15.03 4.87 -29.75
N VAL A 279 -14.34 3.73 -29.68
CA VAL A 279 -14.44 2.83 -28.52
C VAL A 279 -13.62 3.34 -27.34
N VAL A 280 -12.35 3.71 -27.56
CA VAL A 280 -11.48 4.23 -26.48
C VAL A 280 -12.02 5.53 -25.88
N PRO A 281 -12.43 6.56 -26.66
CA PRO A 281 -13.01 7.76 -26.09
C PRO A 281 -14.34 7.51 -25.37
N ALA A 282 -15.21 6.63 -25.90
CA ALA A 282 -16.46 6.28 -25.23
C ALA A 282 -16.24 5.52 -23.93
N ALA A 283 -15.27 4.60 -23.88
CA ALA A 283 -14.88 3.88 -22.67
C ALA A 283 -14.26 4.85 -21.64
N MET A 284 -13.42 5.79 -22.08
CA MET A 284 -12.86 6.82 -21.19
C MET A 284 -13.95 7.74 -20.64
N ILE A 285 -14.91 8.18 -21.46
CA ILE A 285 -16.05 8.98 -20.99
C ILE A 285 -16.91 8.18 -20.03
N LEU A 286 -17.15 6.89 -20.28
CA LEU A 286 -17.87 6.01 -19.36
C LEU A 286 -17.15 5.83 -18.03
N VAL A 287 -15.82 5.66 -18.03
CA VAL A 287 -15.04 5.54 -16.79
C VAL A 287 -14.99 6.85 -16.02
N ILE A 288 -14.87 8.00 -16.72
CA ILE A 288 -14.91 9.33 -16.09
C ILE A 288 -16.30 9.64 -15.54
N ALA A 289 -17.37 9.33 -16.30
CA ALA A 289 -18.74 9.54 -15.86
C ALA A 289 -19.12 8.60 -14.72
N ALA A 290 -18.78 7.30 -14.82
CA ALA A 290 -19.00 6.33 -13.76
C ALA A 290 -18.18 6.66 -12.51
N GLY A 291 -16.92 7.09 -12.68
CA GLY A 291 -16.08 7.54 -11.57
C GLY A 291 -16.57 8.81 -10.90
N GLY A 292 -17.02 9.79 -11.69
CA GLY A 292 -17.65 11.02 -11.22
C GLY A 292 -18.99 10.76 -10.50
N PHE A 293 -19.78 9.80 -10.97
CA PHE A 293 -21.03 9.39 -10.30
C PHE A 293 -20.76 8.58 -9.03
N TYR A 294 -19.79 7.66 -9.07
CA TYR A 294 -19.41 6.82 -7.94
C TYR A 294 -18.82 7.66 -6.79
N TYR A 295 -17.87 8.54 -7.09
CA TYR A 295 -17.32 9.47 -6.10
C TYR A 295 -18.26 10.63 -5.77
N GLY A 296 -19.12 11.09 -6.69
CA GLY A 296 -20.17 12.06 -6.38
C GLY A 296 -21.21 11.51 -5.42
N SER A 297 -21.56 10.22 -5.55
CA SER A 297 -22.47 9.51 -4.65
C SER A 297 -21.83 9.17 -3.31
N LYS A 298 -20.52 8.89 -3.25
CA LYS A 298 -19.77 8.69 -1.98
C LYS A 298 -19.35 10.02 -1.32
N ASN A 299 -19.11 11.09 -2.07
CA ASN A 299 -18.76 12.41 -1.51
C ASN A 299 -19.94 13.16 -0.90
N GLY A 300 -21.18 12.69 -1.14
CA GLY A 300 -22.31 13.03 -0.26
C GLY A 300 -22.16 12.49 1.17
N VAL A 301 -21.11 11.69 1.43
CA VAL A 301 -20.89 10.95 2.67
C VAL A 301 -19.49 11.20 3.28
N THR A 302 -18.47 11.55 2.49
CA THR A 302 -17.09 11.81 2.96
C THR A 302 -16.86 13.18 3.62
N GLY A 303 -17.92 13.95 3.87
CA GLY A 303 -17.88 15.18 4.65
C GLY A 303 -19.03 15.30 5.65
N GLY A 304 -19.67 14.18 5.96
CA GLY A 304 -20.82 14.15 6.87
C GLY A 304 -20.38 14.15 8.33
N ASP A 305 -21.09 14.90 9.15
CA ASP A 305 -21.01 14.96 10.61
C ASP A 305 -21.25 13.59 11.33
N ASN A 306 -21.37 12.49 10.58
CA ASN A 306 -21.83 11.17 11.04
C ASN A 306 -20.88 10.05 10.60
N GLN A 307 -19.57 10.31 10.64
CA GLN A 307 -18.51 9.37 10.29
C GLN A 307 -17.46 9.29 11.42
N LEU A 308 -16.93 8.09 11.65
CA LEU A 308 -15.88 7.78 12.61
C LEU A 308 -14.67 7.22 11.86
N ILE A 309 -13.50 7.87 11.98
CA ILE A 309 -12.26 7.41 11.35
C ILE A 309 -11.43 6.64 12.37
N VAL A 310 -11.22 5.35 12.12
CA VAL A 310 -10.52 4.42 13.01
C VAL A 310 -9.21 3.99 12.37
N TYR A 311 -8.12 3.97 13.15
CA TYR A 311 -6.83 3.46 12.71
C TYR A 311 -6.34 2.35 13.65
N ASN A 312 -6.25 1.12 13.16
CA ASN A 312 -5.98 -0.06 14.00
C ASN A 312 -4.99 -1.03 13.34
N TRP A 313 -4.59 -2.06 14.07
CA TRP A 313 -3.88 -3.22 13.54
C TRP A 313 -4.71 -4.00 12.52
N GLY A 314 -4.03 -4.73 11.64
CA GLY A 314 -4.65 -5.66 10.71
C GLY A 314 -5.27 -6.87 11.39
N GLU A 315 -6.41 -7.34 10.89
CA GLU A 315 -7.12 -8.55 11.40
C GLU A 315 -7.47 -8.50 12.90
N TYR A 316 -7.53 -7.31 13.50
CA TYR A 316 -7.69 -7.10 14.95
C TYR A 316 -9.13 -6.81 15.40
N LEU A 317 -10.07 -6.81 14.46
CA LEU A 317 -11.50 -6.60 14.69
C LEU A 317 -12.27 -7.58 13.82
N ASP A 318 -13.28 -8.25 14.38
CA ASP A 318 -14.16 -9.12 13.59
C ASP A 318 -14.86 -8.28 12.50
N PRO A 319 -14.80 -8.70 11.21
CA PRO A 319 -15.39 -7.95 10.11
C PRO A 319 -16.88 -7.64 10.26
N ASN A 320 -17.61 -8.39 11.09
CA ASN A 320 -19.04 -8.16 11.33
C ASN A 320 -19.32 -7.05 12.36
N VAL A 321 -18.33 -6.68 13.18
CA VAL A 321 -18.51 -5.66 14.23
C VAL A 321 -18.79 -4.30 13.62
N ILE A 322 -18.08 -3.93 12.54
CA ILE A 322 -18.31 -2.65 11.87
C ILE A 322 -19.75 -2.55 11.31
N PRO A 323 -20.24 -3.49 10.46
CA PRO A 323 -21.63 -3.47 10.01
C PRO A 323 -22.67 -3.46 11.12
N MET A 324 -22.43 -4.19 12.23
CA MET A 324 -23.30 -4.17 13.40
C MET A 324 -23.34 -2.78 14.05
N PHE A 325 -22.17 -2.18 14.28
CA PHE A 325 -22.01 -0.85 14.84
C PHE A 325 -22.66 0.22 13.96
N GLU A 326 -22.42 0.19 12.65
CA GLU A 326 -23.02 1.13 11.69
C GLU A 326 -24.54 1.00 11.66
N LYS A 327 -25.08 -0.22 11.76
CA LYS A 327 -26.52 -0.48 11.80
C LYS A 327 -27.17 -0.02 13.11
N GLU A 328 -26.51 -0.19 14.24
CA GLU A 328 -27.04 0.18 15.55
C GLU A 328 -26.98 1.69 15.79
N THR A 329 -25.88 2.32 15.40
CA THR A 329 -25.63 3.74 15.71
C THR A 329 -26.00 4.67 14.56
N GLY A 330 -26.08 4.15 13.33
CA GLY A 330 -26.20 4.93 12.12
C GLY A 330 -24.92 5.70 11.75
N ILE A 331 -23.83 5.55 12.51
CA ILE A 331 -22.54 6.21 12.27
C ILE A 331 -21.73 5.35 11.33
N GLN A 332 -21.20 5.95 10.26
CA GLN A 332 -20.35 5.21 9.32
C GLN A 332 -18.91 5.13 9.83
N VAL A 333 -18.25 4.00 9.61
CA VAL A 333 -16.88 3.77 10.06
C VAL A 333 -15.94 3.73 8.85
N VAL A 334 -14.93 4.58 8.87
CA VAL A 334 -13.79 4.48 7.95
C VAL A 334 -12.66 3.81 8.72
N TYR A 335 -12.43 2.53 8.43
CA TYR A 335 -11.43 1.73 9.09
C TYR A 335 -10.16 1.66 8.24
N GLU A 336 -9.06 2.18 8.77
CA GLU A 336 -7.72 2.08 8.18
C GLU A 336 -6.86 1.16 9.04
N GLU A 337 -5.94 0.42 8.40
CA GLU A 337 -5.07 -0.53 9.09
C GLU A 337 -3.59 -0.14 8.99
N TYR A 338 -2.81 -0.47 10.00
CA TYR A 338 -1.34 -0.39 10.01
C TYR A 338 -0.70 -1.68 10.53
N GLU A 339 0.61 -1.80 10.34
CA GLU A 339 1.38 -3.02 10.63
C GLU A 339 2.40 -2.84 11.74
N THR A 340 2.87 -1.61 11.96
CA THR A 340 3.78 -1.28 13.05
C THR A 340 3.42 0.08 13.63
N ASN A 341 3.69 0.27 14.91
CA ASN A 341 3.50 1.56 15.58
C ASN A 341 4.35 2.66 14.90
N GLU A 342 5.51 2.32 14.33
CA GLU A 342 6.42 3.25 13.66
C GLU A 342 5.86 3.77 12.33
N ILE A 343 5.00 3.01 11.65
CA ILE A 343 4.25 3.48 10.47
C ILE A 343 3.08 4.38 10.92
N MET A 344 2.41 4.01 12.01
CA MET A 344 1.26 4.75 12.54
C MET A 344 1.65 6.13 13.09
N TYR A 345 2.72 6.20 13.89
CA TYR A 345 3.07 7.38 14.68
C TYR A 345 3.28 8.65 13.83
N PRO A 346 4.08 8.65 12.74
CA PRO A 346 4.28 9.85 11.92
C PRO A 346 2.98 10.37 11.29
N LYS A 347 2.05 9.48 10.92
CA LYS A 347 0.74 9.87 10.38
C LYS A 347 -0.07 10.62 11.43
N VAL A 348 -0.17 10.08 12.65
CA VAL A 348 -0.90 10.73 13.75
C VAL A 348 -0.21 12.04 14.17
N GLN A 349 1.12 12.03 14.31
CA GLN A 349 1.91 13.20 14.71
C GLN A 349 1.76 14.37 13.72
N SER A 350 1.78 14.09 12.41
CA SER A 350 1.59 15.11 11.37
C SER A 350 0.22 15.81 11.50
N GLY A 351 -0.80 15.06 11.92
CA GLY A 351 -2.19 15.50 11.91
C GLY A 351 -2.74 15.74 10.50
N ALA A 352 -2.10 15.17 9.47
CA ALA A 352 -2.56 15.23 8.08
C ALA A 352 -3.93 14.56 7.90
N ILE A 353 -4.17 13.54 8.73
CA ILE A 353 -5.40 12.79 8.85
C ILE A 353 -5.87 12.92 10.29
N ALA A 354 -7.15 13.24 10.45
CA ALA A 354 -7.74 13.50 11.74
C ALA A 354 -8.44 12.26 12.30
N TYR A 355 -7.66 11.25 12.67
CA TYR A 355 -8.20 10.01 13.24
C TYR A 355 -8.99 10.27 14.53
N ASP A 356 -10.17 9.66 14.66
CA ASP A 356 -11.02 9.80 15.84
C ASP A 356 -10.65 8.78 16.93
N VAL A 357 -10.25 7.57 16.52
CA VAL A 357 -9.81 6.49 17.41
C VAL A 357 -8.60 5.79 16.81
N VAL A 358 -7.59 5.51 17.63
CA VAL A 358 -6.39 4.75 17.25
C VAL A 358 -6.13 3.66 18.29
N CYS A 359 -5.56 2.52 17.91
CA CYS A 359 -5.25 1.41 18.84
C CYS A 359 -3.73 1.12 19.00
N PRO A 360 -2.91 2.08 19.46
CA PRO A 360 -1.48 1.87 19.67
C PRO A 360 -1.17 0.86 20.80
N SER A 361 0.07 0.36 20.79
CA SER A 361 0.63 -0.39 21.92
C SER A 361 1.11 0.51 23.05
N ASP A 362 1.19 -0.04 24.26
CA ASP A 362 1.68 0.57 25.51
C ASP A 362 2.77 1.66 25.35
N TYR A 363 3.94 1.34 24.80
CA TYR A 363 5.07 2.27 24.68
C TYR A 363 4.77 3.42 23.73
N MET A 364 3.93 3.18 22.72
CA MET A 364 3.55 4.21 21.77
C MET A 364 2.50 5.14 22.38
N ILE A 365 1.61 4.62 23.23
CA ILE A 365 0.71 5.45 24.06
C ILE A 365 1.52 6.39 24.92
N GLN A 366 2.50 5.88 25.67
CA GLN A 366 3.38 6.70 26.51
C GLN A 366 4.03 7.82 25.70
N ARG A 367 4.66 7.47 24.56
CA ARG A 367 5.29 8.44 23.66
C ARG A 367 4.30 9.48 23.13
N MET A 368 3.08 9.07 22.80
CA MET A 368 2.04 9.98 22.32
C MET A 368 1.53 10.91 23.43
N ILE A 369 1.48 10.46 24.69
CA ILE A 369 1.20 11.31 25.86
C ILE A 369 2.32 12.33 26.05
N GLU A 370 3.59 11.88 26.05
CA GLU A 370 4.77 12.75 26.22
C GLU A 370 4.86 13.84 25.14
N ASN A 371 4.44 13.53 23.91
CA ASN A 371 4.41 14.47 22.78
C ASN A 371 3.08 15.24 22.65
N ASP A 372 2.22 15.20 23.67
CA ASP A 372 0.96 15.95 23.73
C ASP A 372 -0.01 15.64 22.58
N LEU A 373 -0.02 14.39 22.09
CA LEU A 373 -0.80 13.97 20.92
C LEU A 373 -2.19 13.40 21.26
N LEU A 374 -2.46 13.04 22.52
CA LEU A 374 -3.71 12.40 22.95
C LEU A 374 -4.65 13.33 23.73
N ALA A 375 -5.96 13.15 23.53
CA ALA A 375 -7.01 13.80 24.30
C ALA A 375 -7.41 12.91 25.48
N LYS A 376 -7.73 13.52 26.63
CA LYS A 376 -8.28 12.79 27.79
C LYS A 376 -9.64 12.19 27.43
N ILE A 377 -9.85 10.95 27.82
CA ILE A 377 -11.10 10.23 27.63
C ILE A 377 -12.09 10.64 28.72
N ASN A 378 -13.33 10.93 28.32
CA ASN A 378 -14.43 11.10 29.28
C ASN A 378 -15.10 9.74 29.53
N PHE A 379 -14.72 9.09 30.63
CA PHE A 379 -15.20 7.77 31.04
C PHE A 379 -16.68 7.74 31.43
N ASP A 380 -17.32 8.88 31.73
CA ASP A 380 -18.76 8.93 32.02
C ASP A 380 -19.61 8.44 30.84
N HIS A 381 -19.08 8.52 29.61
CA HIS A 381 -19.76 8.03 28.41
C HIS A 381 -19.31 6.62 27.99
N ILE A 382 -18.40 5.98 28.74
CA ILE A 382 -17.93 4.60 28.49
C ILE A 382 -18.35 3.70 29.67
N PRO A 383 -19.66 3.50 29.91
CA PRO A 383 -20.13 2.75 31.08
C PRO A 383 -19.71 1.27 31.07
N ASN A 384 -19.32 0.75 29.90
CA ASN A 384 -18.85 -0.62 29.71
C ASN A 384 -17.41 -0.84 30.17
N ILE A 385 -16.66 0.22 30.53
CA ILE A 385 -15.31 0.12 31.11
C ILE A 385 -15.28 -0.81 32.34
N LYS A 386 -16.40 -0.92 33.06
CA LYS A 386 -16.59 -1.82 34.20
C LYS A 386 -16.39 -3.31 33.88
N TYR A 387 -16.42 -3.69 32.60
CA TYR A 387 -16.17 -5.08 32.16
C TYR A 387 -14.69 -5.35 31.87
N ILE A 388 -13.85 -4.32 31.82
CA ILE A 388 -12.39 -4.48 31.77
C ILE A 388 -11.92 -4.93 33.15
N GLY A 389 -11.17 -6.03 33.21
CA GLY A 389 -10.62 -6.54 34.47
C GLY A 389 -9.62 -5.56 35.10
N ASP A 390 -9.66 -5.45 36.43
CA ASP A 390 -8.82 -4.52 37.20
C ASP A 390 -7.32 -4.68 36.89
N THR A 391 -6.86 -5.92 36.68
CA THR A 391 -5.48 -6.23 36.32
C THR A 391 -5.00 -5.48 35.07
N TYR A 392 -5.83 -5.32 34.04
CA TYR A 392 -5.45 -4.62 32.81
C TYR A 392 -5.42 -3.10 32.99
N LEU A 393 -6.32 -2.57 33.83
CA LEU A 393 -6.30 -1.16 34.22
C LEU A 393 -5.07 -0.85 35.08
N GLU A 394 -4.67 -1.76 35.98
CA GLU A 394 -3.44 -1.63 36.76
C GLU A 394 -2.20 -1.67 35.87
N GLN A 395 -2.13 -2.59 34.91
CA GLN A 395 -1.04 -2.66 33.92
C GLN A 395 -0.96 -1.39 33.07
N SER A 396 -2.10 -0.81 32.70
CA SER A 396 -2.15 0.43 31.90
C SER A 396 -1.51 1.63 32.58
N ARG A 397 -1.48 1.65 33.93
CA ARG A 397 -0.81 2.71 34.70
C ARG A 397 0.69 2.80 34.46
N GLN A 398 1.32 1.78 33.86
CA GLN A 398 2.73 1.83 33.52
C GLN A 398 3.03 2.83 32.38
N PHE A 399 2.07 3.04 31.48
CA PHE A 399 2.19 3.95 30.34
C PHE A 399 1.19 5.12 30.36
N ASP A 400 0.08 4.99 31.10
CA ASP A 400 -0.94 6.01 31.36
C ASP A 400 -1.22 6.06 32.87
N PRO A 401 -0.37 6.73 33.69
CA PRO A 401 -0.37 6.60 35.16
C PRO A 401 -1.72 6.82 35.86
N ASP A 402 -2.51 7.75 35.32
CA ASP A 402 -3.81 8.13 35.84
C ASP A 402 -4.97 7.42 35.10
N ASN A 403 -4.68 6.56 34.12
CA ASN A 403 -5.64 5.93 33.19
C ASN A 403 -6.59 6.96 32.56
N LEU A 404 -6.05 8.07 32.04
CA LEU A 404 -6.85 9.18 31.51
C LEU A 404 -6.97 9.17 29.99
N TYR A 405 -6.11 8.45 29.29
CA TYR A 405 -5.92 8.57 27.84
C TYR A 405 -6.20 7.28 27.07
N SER A 406 -6.26 6.14 27.76
CA SER A 406 -6.36 4.82 27.12
C SER A 406 -7.46 3.93 27.70
N VAL A 407 -8.01 3.06 26.86
CA VAL A 407 -8.92 1.96 27.25
C VAL A 407 -8.33 0.64 26.76
N PRO A 408 -7.97 -0.31 27.64
CA PRO A 408 -7.44 -1.60 27.24
C PRO A 408 -8.36 -2.32 26.26
N TYR A 409 -7.81 -2.87 25.18
CA TYR A 409 -8.56 -3.60 24.18
C TYR A 409 -8.14 -5.07 24.15
N CYS A 410 -6.89 -5.31 23.75
CA CYS A 410 -6.32 -6.63 23.62
C CYS A 410 -4.96 -6.65 24.31
N TRP A 411 -4.61 -7.83 24.83
CA TRP A 411 -3.35 -8.08 25.49
C TRP A 411 -2.81 -9.42 25.03
N GLY A 412 -1.52 -9.61 25.21
CA GLY A 412 -0.92 -10.91 24.92
C GLY A 412 0.54 -10.96 25.29
N THR A 413 1.16 -12.05 24.86
CA THR A 413 2.58 -12.30 25.10
C THR A 413 3.30 -12.53 23.80
N VAL A 414 4.59 -12.21 23.77
CA VAL A 414 5.50 -12.74 22.75
C VAL A 414 6.06 -14.07 23.27
N GLY A 415 6.25 -15.05 22.41
CA GLY A 415 6.79 -16.33 22.85
C GLY A 415 7.40 -17.11 21.71
N ILE A 416 7.78 -18.35 22.02
CA ILE A 416 8.35 -19.27 21.07
C ILE A 416 7.25 -20.23 20.63
N LEU A 417 7.02 -20.32 19.33
CA LEU A 417 6.25 -21.37 18.71
C LEU A 417 7.21 -22.36 18.08
N TYR A 418 7.10 -23.63 18.45
CA TYR A 418 7.96 -24.67 17.91
C TYR A 418 7.17 -25.87 17.40
N ASN A 419 7.78 -26.60 16.47
CA ASN A 419 7.21 -27.81 15.90
C ASN A 419 7.73 -29.05 16.65
N LYS A 420 6.83 -29.73 17.37
CA LYS A 420 7.14 -30.93 18.17
C LYS A 420 7.75 -32.07 17.36
N THR A 421 7.59 -32.08 16.03
CA THR A 421 8.17 -33.12 15.16
C THR A 421 9.55 -32.76 14.62
N MET A 422 10.02 -31.54 14.84
CA MET A 422 11.31 -31.03 14.34
C MET A 422 12.29 -30.69 15.47
N VAL A 423 11.86 -30.88 16.71
CA VAL A 423 12.60 -30.56 17.93
C VAL A 423 12.58 -31.81 18.80
N ASP A 424 13.76 -32.22 19.29
CA ASP A 424 13.91 -33.45 20.09
C ASP A 424 13.64 -33.24 21.59
N GLU A 425 13.69 -32.00 22.06
CA GLU A 425 13.54 -31.63 23.47
C GLU A 425 12.51 -30.50 23.63
N PRO A 426 11.73 -30.46 24.73
CA PRO A 426 10.84 -29.34 25.00
C PRO A 426 11.61 -28.02 25.06
N ILE A 427 11.11 -27.00 24.38
CA ILE A 427 11.71 -25.66 24.39
C ILE A 427 11.08 -24.87 25.54
N ASP A 428 11.92 -24.27 26.39
CA ASP A 428 11.47 -23.45 27.52
C ASP A 428 12.27 -22.13 27.69
N SER A 429 13.21 -21.85 26.78
CA SER A 429 14.20 -20.77 26.93
C SER A 429 14.48 -20.06 25.61
N TRP A 430 14.76 -18.76 25.68
CA TRP A 430 15.23 -17.98 24.52
C TRP A 430 16.55 -18.49 23.92
N SER A 431 17.35 -19.21 24.70
CA SER A 431 18.67 -19.73 24.27
C SER A 431 18.60 -20.60 23.01
N VAL A 432 17.48 -21.27 22.78
CA VAL A 432 17.27 -22.13 21.61
C VAL A 432 17.44 -21.38 20.29
N LEU A 433 17.20 -20.07 20.29
CA LEU A 433 17.33 -19.23 19.10
C LEU A 433 18.80 -18.97 18.71
N TRP A 434 19.76 -19.40 19.53
CA TRP A 434 21.20 -19.39 19.24
C TRP A 434 21.78 -20.81 19.08
N ASP A 435 20.96 -21.85 19.13
CA ASP A 435 21.41 -23.23 18.97
C ASP A 435 21.69 -23.54 17.48
N GLU A 436 22.93 -23.87 17.16
CA GLU A 436 23.38 -24.23 15.82
C GLU A 436 22.62 -25.42 15.23
N LYS A 437 22.04 -26.28 16.07
CA LYS A 437 21.19 -27.41 15.64
C LYS A 437 20.03 -26.95 14.77
N TYR A 438 19.48 -25.77 15.04
CA TYR A 438 18.32 -25.23 14.33
C TYR A 438 18.70 -24.17 13.28
N LYS A 439 19.96 -24.17 12.83
CA LYS A 439 20.40 -23.31 11.73
C LYS A 439 19.47 -23.42 10.51
N ASP A 440 19.14 -22.27 9.93
CA ASP A 440 18.20 -22.10 8.81
C ASP A 440 16.75 -22.56 9.10
N ASN A 441 16.43 -22.87 10.37
CA ASN A 441 15.11 -23.32 10.84
C ASN A 441 14.53 -22.42 11.95
N ILE A 442 15.11 -21.23 12.15
CA ILE A 442 14.66 -20.23 13.13
C ILE A 442 14.05 -19.03 12.39
N LEU A 443 12.87 -18.61 12.82
CA LEU A 443 12.19 -17.39 12.38
C LEU A 443 12.17 -16.34 13.51
N MET A 444 12.74 -15.17 13.23
CA MET A 444 12.74 -14.04 14.16
C MET A 444 11.67 -13.00 13.80
N GLN A 445 11.25 -12.20 14.78
CA GLN A 445 10.33 -11.08 14.55
C GLN A 445 11.02 -9.91 13.83
N ASP A 446 10.42 -9.40 12.75
CA ASP A 446 10.86 -8.17 12.05
C ASP A 446 10.29 -6.91 12.73
N SER A 447 10.57 -6.79 14.04
CA SER A 447 10.19 -5.68 14.89
C SER A 447 11.38 -5.30 15.76
N VAL A 448 11.70 -4.00 15.82
CA VAL A 448 12.86 -3.51 16.58
C VAL A 448 12.72 -3.86 18.06
N ARG A 449 11.54 -3.66 18.63
CA ARG A 449 11.30 -3.94 20.06
C ARG A 449 11.34 -5.42 20.35
N ASP A 450 10.69 -6.26 19.54
CA ASP A 450 10.57 -7.70 19.82
C ASP A 450 11.87 -8.47 19.54
N ALA A 451 12.67 -8.04 18.55
CA ALA A 451 13.99 -8.61 18.33
C ALA A 451 14.95 -8.30 19.49
N PHE A 452 15.00 -7.04 19.94
CA PHE A 452 15.80 -6.65 21.11
C PHE A 452 15.27 -7.27 22.40
N ALA A 453 13.95 -7.42 22.53
CA ALA A 453 13.32 -8.04 23.70
C ALA A 453 13.89 -9.44 23.98
N VAL A 454 13.98 -10.27 22.93
CA VAL A 454 14.53 -11.63 23.01
C VAL A 454 15.99 -11.60 23.47
N ALA A 455 16.83 -10.76 22.86
CA ALA A 455 18.25 -10.67 23.19
C ALA A 455 18.50 -10.11 24.60
N LEU A 456 17.76 -9.06 24.99
CA LEU A 456 17.84 -8.49 26.34
C LEU A 456 17.40 -9.49 27.40
N LYS A 457 16.32 -10.24 27.16
CA LYS A 457 15.88 -11.28 28.10
C LYS A 457 16.86 -12.45 28.19
N TYR A 458 17.48 -12.81 27.06
CA TYR A 458 18.50 -13.85 27.03
C TYR A 458 19.71 -13.52 27.91
N ILE A 459 20.16 -12.26 27.96
CA ILE A 459 21.23 -11.80 28.87
C ILE A 459 20.75 -11.46 30.29
N GLY A 460 19.48 -11.68 30.60
CA GLY A 460 18.87 -11.38 31.90
C GLY A 460 18.54 -9.91 32.15
N ALA A 461 18.66 -9.05 31.13
CA ALA A 461 18.35 -7.63 31.20
C ALA A 461 16.83 -7.36 31.15
N SER A 462 16.48 -6.08 31.39
CA SER A 462 15.12 -5.59 31.23
C SER A 462 14.77 -5.39 29.75
N LEU A 463 13.53 -5.69 29.36
CA LEU A 463 12.99 -5.38 28.01
C LEU A 463 12.96 -3.88 27.73
N ASN A 464 12.95 -3.08 28.79
CA ASN A 464 12.90 -1.62 28.76
C ASN A 464 14.25 -1.00 29.15
N SER A 465 15.35 -1.73 28.95
CA SER A 465 16.68 -1.19 29.24
C SER A 465 16.97 0.05 28.40
N THR A 466 17.51 1.06 29.07
CA THR A 466 18.07 2.27 28.45
C THR A 466 19.60 2.33 28.62
N ASP A 467 20.22 1.28 29.16
CA ASP A 467 21.68 1.21 29.29
C ASP A 467 22.30 0.89 27.92
N LEU A 468 23.16 1.78 27.44
CA LEU A 468 23.84 1.62 26.16
C LEU A 468 24.69 0.36 26.09
N ASN A 469 25.27 -0.10 27.21
CA ASN A 469 26.09 -1.31 27.22
C ASN A 469 25.22 -2.57 26.99
N GLU A 470 24.08 -2.66 27.69
CA GLU A 470 23.13 -3.77 27.52
C GLU A 470 22.55 -3.78 26.09
N LEU A 471 22.26 -2.61 25.53
CA LEU A 471 21.78 -2.48 24.15
C LEU A 471 22.85 -2.84 23.10
N GLU A 472 24.11 -2.47 23.32
CA GLU A 472 25.22 -2.84 22.45
C GLU A 472 25.50 -4.35 22.50
N GLU A 473 25.42 -4.96 23.69
CA GLU A 473 25.54 -6.41 23.87
C GLU A 473 24.39 -7.15 23.17
N ALA A 474 23.14 -6.73 23.38
CA ALA A 474 21.98 -7.31 22.71
C ALA A 474 22.09 -7.19 21.17
N LYS A 475 22.55 -6.04 20.67
CA LYS A 475 22.81 -5.84 19.23
C LYS A 475 23.87 -6.82 18.72
N GLN A 476 24.99 -6.99 19.43
CA GLN A 476 26.04 -7.92 19.03
C GLN A 476 25.53 -9.36 18.99
N LEU A 477 24.75 -9.78 19.99
CA LEU A 477 24.12 -11.11 20.02
C LEU A 477 23.20 -11.35 18.84
N LEU A 478 22.41 -10.36 18.43
CA LEU A 478 21.54 -10.46 17.24
C LEU A 478 22.35 -10.52 15.94
N ILE A 479 23.48 -9.80 15.85
CA ILE A 479 24.41 -9.89 14.72
C ILE A 479 25.01 -11.30 14.65
N ASP A 480 25.44 -11.84 15.78
CA ASP A 480 26.03 -13.18 15.88
C ASP A 480 24.99 -14.28 15.61
N GLN A 481 23.72 -14.04 15.93
CA GLN A 481 22.60 -14.93 15.61
C GLN A 481 22.27 -14.95 14.12
N LYS A 482 22.53 -13.86 13.39
CA LYS A 482 22.04 -13.67 12.01
C LYS A 482 22.35 -14.83 11.06
N PRO A 483 23.52 -15.50 11.11
CA PRO A 483 23.82 -16.66 10.27
C PRO A 483 23.03 -17.93 10.59
N LEU A 484 22.33 -17.98 11.74
CA LEU A 484 21.47 -19.10 12.16
C LEU A 484 20.02 -18.92 11.72
N VAL A 485 19.58 -17.67 11.57
CA VAL A 485 18.17 -17.30 11.32
C VAL A 485 17.81 -17.44 9.85
N GLN A 486 16.74 -18.16 9.55
CA GLN A 486 16.20 -18.32 8.20
C GLN A 486 15.69 -16.98 7.64
N ALA A 487 14.85 -16.29 8.41
CA ALA A 487 14.24 -15.02 8.00
C ALA A 487 13.77 -14.21 9.21
N TYR A 488 13.67 -12.89 9.01
CA TYR A 488 12.94 -11.98 9.89
C TYR A 488 11.57 -11.74 9.26
N VAL A 489 10.51 -11.98 10.01
CA VAL A 489 9.11 -11.98 9.54
C VAL A 489 8.19 -11.39 10.62
N ILE A 490 7.00 -10.92 10.22
CA ILE A 490 5.93 -10.52 11.16
C ILE A 490 4.86 -11.62 11.12
N ASP A 491 3.71 -11.38 10.48
CA ASP A 491 2.61 -12.34 10.41
C ASP A 491 2.94 -13.56 9.54
N GLN A 492 3.97 -13.49 8.70
CA GLN A 492 4.37 -14.61 7.84
C GLN A 492 4.91 -15.81 8.65
N VAL A 493 5.28 -15.62 9.93
CA VAL A 493 5.69 -16.71 10.82
C VAL A 493 4.61 -17.78 10.91
N ARG A 494 3.32 -17.39 10.95
CA ARG A 494 2.16 -18.29 10.98
C ARG A 494 2.20 -19.28 9.81
N ASP A 495 2.23 -18.75 8.59
CA ASP A 495 2.14 -19.57 7.38
C ASP A 495 3.34 -20.52 7.24
N LYS A 496 4.54 -20.03 7.59
CA LYS A 496 5.77 -20.82 7.54
C LYS A 496 5.77 -21.96 8.55
N MET A 497 5.31 -21.69 9.78
CA MET A 497 5.22 -22.71 10.83
C MET A 497 4.11 -23.72 10.52
N ILE A 498 2.95 -23.31 10.00
CA ILE A 498 1.90 -24.22 9.51
C ILE A 498 2.44 -25.10 8.37
N GLY A 499 3.29 -24.54 7.50
CA GLY A 499 3.92 -25.25 6.39
C GLY A 499 5.08 -26.18 6.77
N ASN A 500 5.47 -26.23 8.05
CA ASN A 500 6.67 -26.93 8.53
C ASN A 500 7.96 -26.45 7.81
N GLU A 501 8.03 -25.16 7.43
CA GLU A 501 9.21 -24.56 6.78
C GLU A 501 10.34 -24.20 7.75
N ALA A 502 10.03 -24.15 9.05
CA ALA A 502 10.94 -23.83 10.14
C ALA A 502 10.54 -24.64 11.38
N ALA A 503 11.53 -24.92 12.24
CA ALA A 503 11.33 -25.65 13.49
C ALA A 503 10.84 -24.73 14.61
N ILE A 504 11.32 -23.47 14.62
CA ILE A 504 11.15 -22.52 15.71
C ILE A 504 10.83 -21.14 15.14
N GLY A 505 9.85 -20.46 15.72
CA GLY A 505 9.50 -19.09 15.36
C GLY A 505 9.09 -18.25 16.56
N VAL A 506 9.52 -16.98 16.58
CA VAL A 506 9.05 -16.01 17.56
C VAL A 506 7.72 -15.41 17.09
N ILE A 507 6.67 -15.51 17.91
CA ILE A 507 5.30 -15.15 17.52
C ILE A 507 4.51 -14.52 18.68
N TYR A 508 3.50 -13.71 18.34
CA TYR A 508 2.50 -13.23 19.27
C TYR A 508 1.53 -14.34 19.67
N SER A 509 1.07 -14.33 20.92
CA SER A 509 0.16 -15.34 21.47
C SER A 509 -1.16 -15.46 20.70
N GLY A 510 -1.70 -14.34 20.20
CA GLY A 510 -2.91 -14.35 19.37
C GLY A 510 -2.74 -15.17 18.09
N GLU A 511 -1.65 -14.92 17.35
CA GLU A 511 -1.32 -15.68 16.13
C GLU A 511 -0.96 -17.14 16.45
N ALA A 512 -0.34 -17.41 17.61
CA ALA A 512 -0.02 -18.76 18.03
C ALA A 512 -1.27 -19.64 18.19
N ILE A 513 -2.34 -19.12 18.79
CA ILE A 513 -3.61 -19.84 18.97
C ILE A 513 -4.18 -20.29 17.61
N TYR A 514 -4.25 -19.37 16.66
CA TYR A 514 -4.72 -19.69 15.30
C TYR A 514 -3.80 -20.72 14.63
N THR A 515 -2.49 -20.53 14.76
CA THR A 515 -1.47 -21.38 14.16
C THR A 515 -1.55 -22.82 14.68
N GLN A 516 -1.75 -23.01 15.99
CA GLN A 516 -1.94 -24.33 16.61
C GLN A 516 -3.24 -25.01 16.18
N ALA A 517 -4.30 -24.25 15.93
CA ALA A 517 -5.56 -24.79 15.41
C ALA A 517 -5.40 -25.38 13.99
N GLU A 518 -4.56 -24.75 13.15
CA GLU A 518 -4.27 -25.23 11.78
C GLU A 518 -3.23 -26.35 11.73
N ASN A 519 -2.30 -26.41 12.69
CA ASN A 519 -1.29 -27.46 12.81
C ASN A 519 -1.09 -27.91 14.27
N PRO A 520 -1.70 -29.05 14.69
CA PRO A 520 -1.62 -29.56 16.06
C PRO A 520 -0.22 -29.99 16.55
N ASN A 521 0.75 -30.07 15.63
CA ASN A 521 2.15 -30.36 15.97
C ASN A 521 2.88 -29.14 16.51
N LEU A 522 2.29 -27.95 16.45
CA LEU A 522 2.88 -26.72 16.94
C LEU A 522 2.52 -26.49 18.41
N GLU A 523 3.50 -26.01 19.18
CA GLU A 523 3.37 -25.72 20.59
C GLU A 523 3.94 -24.34 20.90
N TYR A 524 3.19 -23.55 21.68
CA TYR A 524 3.58 -22.21 22.10
C TYR A 524 4.04 -22.24 23.55
N VAL A 525 5.16 -21.58 23.81
CA VAL A 525 5.76 -21.47 25.14
C VAL A 525 6.18 -20.03 25.44
N ILE A 526 5.94 -19.61 26.68
CA ILE A 526 6.51 -18.38 27.24
C ILE A 526 7.84 -18.78 27.91
N PRO A 527 8.98 -18.25 27.47
CA PRO A 527 10.28 -18.64 28.01
C PRO A 527 10.45 -18.31 29.49
N LYS A 528 11.22 -19.15 30.20
CA LYS A 528 11.42 -19.05 31.66
C LYS A 528 12.17 -17.80 32.11
N GLU A 529 12.97 -17.20 31.23
CA GLU A 529 13.63 -15.90 31.49
C GLU A 529 12.63 -14.73 31.54
N GLY A 530 11.38 -14.98 31.15
CA GLY A 530 10.33 -14.00 30.98
C GLY A 530 10.20 -13.53 29.53
N SER A 531 9.13 -12.80 29.27
CA SER A 531 8.82 -12.29 27.94
C SER A 531 8.10 -10.95 27.99
N ASN A 532 7.84 -10.38 26.81
CA ASN A 532 7.01 -9.21 26.65
C ASN A 532 5.55 -9.56 26.95
N LEU A 533 4.95 -8.76 27.84
CA LEU A 533 3.52 -8.67 28.06
C LEU A 533 3.10 -7.32 27.50
N TRP A 534 2.32 -7.34 26.42
CA TRP A 534 1.92 -6.13 25.73
C TRP A 534 0.42 -5.89 25.91
N ILE A 535 0.03 -4.62 25.87
CA ILE A 535 -1.37 -4.20 25.82
C ILE A 535 -1.53 -3.18 24.70
N ASP A 536 -2.45 -3.49 23.78
CA ASP A 536 -2.97 -2.51 22.85
C ASP A 536 -4.23 -1.89 23.42
N SER A 537 -4.30 -0.57 23.36
CA SER A 537 -5.41 0.17 23.95
C SER A 537 -5.96 1.19 22.97
N TRP A 538 -7.27 1.40 23.03
CA TRP A 538 -7.92 2.46 22.30
C TRP A 538 -7.58 3.83 22.90
N VAL A 539 -7.17 4.76 22.04
CA VAL A 539 -6.88 6.16 22.40
C VAL A 539 -7.58 7.12 21.44
N ILE A 540 -7.75 8.37 21.90
CA ILE A 540 -8.33 9.46 21.10
C ILE A 540 -7.24 10.49 20.79
N PRO A 541 -6.81 10.67 19.53
CA PRO A 541 -5.88 11.73 19.16
C PRO A 541 -6.47 13.14 19.36
N LYS A 542 -5.64 14.13 19.74
CA LYS A 542 -6.09 15.53 19.91
C LYS A 542 -6.59 16.18 18.63
N LYS A 543 -5.99 15.81 17.50
CA LYS A 543 -6.39 16.26 16.16
C LYS A 543 -7.39 15.25 15.58
N CYS A 544 -8.53 15.04 16.24
CA CYS A 544 -9.67 14.29 15.69
C CYS A 544 -10.51 15.18 14.77
N THR A 545 -11.11 14.63 13.69
CA THR A 545 -11.98 15.38 12.75
C THR A 545 -13.10 16.08 13.50
N ALA A 546 -13.53 15.42 14.57
CA ALA A 546 -14.51 15.86 15.51
C ALA A 546 -14.00 16.88 16.56
N GLN A 547 -13.07 17.79 16.29
CA GLN A 547 -12.64 18.78 17.31
C GLN A 547 -13.78 19.62 17.93
N ARG A 548 -14.94 19.72 17.28
CA ARG A 548 -16.17 20.33 17.84
C ARG A 548 -17.06 19.34 18.63
N LYS A 549 -16.89 18.01 18.45
CA LYS A 549 -17.68 16.91 19.03
C LYS A 549 -16.92 16.02 20.03
N CYS A 550 -15.59 15.88 19.95
CA CYS A 550 -14.71 15.21 20.92
C CYS A 550 -14.88 15.78 22.34
N ARG A 551 -15.32 17.05 22.46
CA ARG A 551 -15.67 17.69 23.74
C ARG A 551 -17.11 17.47 24.24
N LYS A 552 -18.04 16.98 23.41
CA LYS A 552 -19.47 16.91 23.78
C LYS A 552 -20.14 15.55 23.57
N ASN A 553 -19.84 14.80 22.52
CA ASN A 553 -20.63 13.61 22.14
C ASN A 553 -19.82 12.37 21.73
N LEU A 554 -18.49 12.44 21.52
CA LEU A 554 -17.79 11.31 20.90
C LEU A 554 -17.56 10.13 21.83
N SER A 555 -17.42 10.34 23.14
CA SER A 555 -17.17 9.21 24.05
C SER A 555 -18.37 8.29 24.21
N THR A 556 -19.54 8.58 23.62
CA THR A 556 -20.67 7.61 23.54
C THR A 556 -20.69 6.87 22.19
N SER A 557 -20.28 7.53 21.10
CA SER A 557 -20.27 6.94 19.76
C SER A 557 -19.03 6.08 19.50
N SER A 558 -17.83 6.52 19.85
CA SER A 558 -16.64 5.67 19.76
C SER A 558 -16.63 4.58 20.83
N ALA A 559 -17.28 4.81 21.98
CA ALA A 559 -17.45 3.78 23.01
C ALA A 559 -18.20 2.55 22.51
N GLY A 560 -19.15 2.69 21.59
CA GLY A 560 -19.85 1.52 21.02
C GLY A 560 -18.96 0.62 20.17
N LEU A 561 -17.86 1.15 19.61
CA LEU A 561 -16.86 0.36 18.86
C LEU A 561 -15.71 -0.10 19.78
N ILE A 562 -15.31 0.75 20.74
CA ILE A 562 -14.25 0.48 21.73
C ILE A 562 -14.69 -0.60 22.73
N LEU A 563 -15.96 -0.54 23.18
CA LEU A 563 -16.61 -1.48 24.10
C LEU A 563 -18.12 -1.60 23.77
N PRO A 564 -18.50 -2.42 22.78
CA PRO A 564 -19.91 -2.62 22.40
C PRO A 564 -20.78 -3.09 23.59
N LYS A 565 -22.09 -2.83 23.51
CA LYS A 565 -23.07 -3.15 24.55
C LYS A 565 -23.29 -4.64 24.79
#